data_AF-B0JSK2-F1
#
_entry.id   AF-B0JSK2-F1
#
_cell.length_a   1.000
_cell.length_b   1.000
_cell.length_c   1.000
_cell.angle_alpha   90.00
_cell.angle_beta   90.00
_cell.angle_gamma   90.00
#
_symmetry.space_group_name_H-M   'P 1'
#
loop_
_entity.id
_entity.type
_entity.pdbx_description
1 polymer ?
#
loop_
_entity_poly.entity_id
_entity_poly.type
_entity_poly.pdbx_seq_one_letter_code
_entity_poly.pdbx_strand_id
1 'polypeptide(L)'
;MPPYLQRRLKHQVKGSNNWLKLQEKIARLHEKVSNTRRDWHFKLAHYLCDIADNIFVEDINFVSWSRGIVRKQSLDSGIGSFINEILPFVVWKRGK
;
A
#
# COMPACT_ATOMS: atom_id res chain seq x y z
N MET A 1 4.10 10.47 -1.86
CA MET A 1 4.00 11.14 -3.18
C MET A 1 4.68 12.49 -3.12
N PRO A 2 5.41 12.95 -4.16
CA PRO A 2 5.99 14.28 -4.16
C PRO A 2 4.90 15.37 -4.28
N PRO A 3 4.75 16.29 -3.30
CA PRO A 3 3.72 17.33 -3.31
C PRO A 3 3.77 18.21 -4.56
N TYR A 4 4.96 18.35 -5.15
CA TYR A 4 5.19 19.21 -6.31
C TYR A 4 4.44 18.73 -7.57
N LEU A 5 4.26 17.41 -7.78
CA LEU A 5 3.57 16.89 -8.97
C LEU A 5 2.07 17.13 -8.90
N GLN A 6 1.45 16.93 -7.72
CA GLN A 6 0.04 17.26 -7.52
C GLN A 6 -0.22 18.75 -7.67
N ARG A 7 0.64 19.58 -7.07
CA ARG A 7 0.52 21.04 -7.19
C ARG A 7 0.61 21.49 -8.65
N ARG A 8 1.56 20.95 -9.42
CA ARG A 8 1.67 21.22 -10.86
C ARG A 8 0.43 20.76 -11.63
N LEU A 9 -0.14 19.61 -11.30
CA LEU A 9 -1.34 19.08 -11.96
C LEU A 9 -2.54 20.02 -11.77
N LYS A 10 -2.70 20.61 -10.58
CA LYS A 10 -3.79 21.56 -10.27
C LYS A 10 -3.76 22.81 -11.15
N HIS A 11 -2.59 23.24 -11.61
CA HIS A 11 -2.43 24.44 -12.44
C HIS A 11 -2.53 24.16 -13.95
N GLN A 12 -2.69 22.90 -14.37
CA GLN A 12 -2.79 22.55 -15.78
C GLN A 12 -4.24 22.51 -16.27
N VAL A 13 -4.46 22.89 -17.53
CA VAL A 13 -5.77 22.78 -18.19
C VAL A 13 -6.12 21.31 -18.36
N LYS A 14 -7.23 20.90 -17.74
CA LYS A 14 -7.75 19.53 -17.80
C LYS A 14 -7.95 19.11 -19.26
N GLY A 15 -7.46 17.93 -19.63
CA GLY A 15 -7.56 17.41 -21.00
C GLY A 15 -6.48 17.93 -21.97
N SER A 16 -5.64 18.89 -21.58
CA SER A 16 -4.50 19.29 -22.42
C SER A 16 -3.45 18.17 -22.52
N ASN A 17 -2.66 18.16 -23.60
CA ASN A 17 -1.60 17.16 -23.79
C ASN A 17 -0.57 17.13 -22.64
N ASN A 18 -0.25 18.29 -22.07
CA ASN A 18 0.66 18.39 -20.93
C ASN A 18 0.03 17.88 -19.63
N TRP A 19 -1.29 17.99 -19.48
CA TRP A 19 -2.04 17.46 -18.35
C TRP A 19 -2.06 15.93 -18.39
N LEU A 20 -2.33 15.34 -19.56
CA LEU A 20 -2.30 13.89 -19.76
C LEU A 20 -0.92 13.30 -19.46
N LYS A 21 0.15 13.89 -20.01
CA LYS A 21 1.54 13.46 -19.73
C LYS A 21 1.89 13.51 -18.24
N LEU A 22 1.44 14.55 -17.54
CA LEU A 22 1.69 14.70 -16.11
C LEU A 22 0.90 13.67 -15.28
N GLN A 23 -0.35 13.41 -15.65
CA GLN A 23 -1.19 12.40 -15.01
C GLN A 23 -0.58 11.00 -15.18
N GLU A 24 -0.09 10.66 -16.37
CA GLU A 24 0.59 9.40 -16.62
C GLU A 24 1.85 9.26 -15.75
N LYS A 25 2.67 10.31 -15.66
CA LYS A 25 3.85 10.32 -14.78
C LYS A 25 3.47 10.09 -13.31
N ILE A 26 2.38 10.69 -12.86
CA ILE A 26 1.83 10.49 -11.52
C ILE A 26 1.39 9.04 -11.34
N ALA A 27 0.64 8.48 -12.28
CA ALA A 27 0.17 7.10 -12.23
C ALA A 27 1.32 6.09 -12.13
N ARG A 28 2.35 6.23 -12.96
CA ARG A 28 3.56 5.37 -12.91
C ARG A 28 4.28 5.44 -11.56
N LEU A 29 4.33 6.63 -10.94
CA LEU A 29 4.91 6.77 -9.60
C LEU A 29 4.05 6.10 -8.52
N HIS A 30 2.72 6.23 -8.60
CA HIS A 30 1.80 5.52 -7.70
C HIS A 30 1.96 4.01 -7.83
N GLU A 31 2.01 3.50 -9.06
CA GLU A 31 2.23 2.10 -9.35
C GLU A 31 3.56 1.62 -8.77
N LYS A 32 4.66 2.34 -9.02
CA LYS A 32 5.97 1.99 -8.46
C LYS A 32 5.95 1.90 -6.93
N VAL A 33 5.39 2.90 -6.25
CA VAL A 33 5.28 2.90 -4.77
C VAL A 33 4.40 1.74 -4.30
N SER A 34 3.28 1.48 -4.97
CA SER A 34 2.39 0.37 -4.63
C SER A 34 3.08 -0.99 -4.79
N ASN A 35 3.81 -1.18 -5.89
CA ASN A 35 4.55 -2.41 -6.18
C ASN A 35 5.69 -2.63 -5.19
N THR A 36 6.46 -1.59 -4.86
CA THR A 36 7.52 -1.68 -3.84
C THR A 36 6.95 -2.02 -2.46
N ARG A 37 5.83 -1.42 -2.06
CA ARG A 37 5.17 -1.76 -0.79
C ARG A 37 4.67 -3.20 -0.79
N ARG A 38 4.05 -3.65 -1.89
CA ARG A 38 3.56 -5.03 -2.03
C ARG A 38 4.71 -6.04 -1.96
N ASP A 39 5.82 -5.77 -2.63
CA ASP A 39 7.04 -6.60 -2.57
C ASP A 39 7.56 -6.70 -1.12
N TRP A 40 7.65 -5.57 -0.41
CA TRP A 40 8.05 -5.57 1.00
C TRP A 40 7.09 -6.38 1.88
N HIS A 41 5.77 -6.26 1.67
CA HIS A 41 4.78 -7.07 2.38
C HIS A 41 4.95 -8.57 2.15
N PHE A 42 5.20 -9.01 0.92
CA PHE A 42 5.46 -10.43 0.66
C PHE A 42 6.72 -10.91 1.37
N LYS A 43 7.81 -10.13 1.30
CA LYS A 43 9.06 -10.45 2.00
C LYS A 43 8.85 -10.56 3.51
N LEU A 44 8.08 -9.63 4.09
CA LEU A 44 7.74 -9.66 5.51
C LEU A 44 6.90 -10.89 5.86
N ALA A 45 5.87 -11.22 5.07
CA ALA A 45 5.04 -12.40 5.32
C ALA A 45 5.87 -13.70 5.28
N HIS A 46 6.76 -13.82 4.30
CA HIS A 46 7.68 -14.95 4.22
C HIS A 46 8.60 -15.02 5.44
N TYR A 47 9.20 -13.89 5.82
CA TYR A 47 10.05 -13.79 7.00
C TYR A 47 9.31 -14.18 8.30
N LEU A 48 8.08 -13.71 8.49
CA LEU A 48 7.24 -14.07 9.64
C LEU A 48 6.97 -15.57 9.68
N CYS A 49 6.67 -16.19 8.53
CA CYS A 49 6.49 -17.64 8.45
C CYS A 49 7.80 -18.42 8.66
N ASP A 50 8.97 -17.81 8.48
CA ASP A 50 10.25 -18.47 8.76
C ASP A 50 10.52 -18.51 10.27
N ILE A 51 10.18 -17.43 10.98
CA ILE A 51 10.48 -17.28 12.42
C ILE A 51 9.40 -17.82 13.35
N ALA A 52 8.14 -17.86 12.88
CA ALA A 52 6.99 -18.27 13.66
C ALA A 52 6.28 -19.47 13.02
N ASP A 53 5.88 -20.41 13.87
CA ASP A 53 5.05 -21.55 13.47
C ASP A 53 3.57 -21.22 13.55
N ASN A 54 3.18 -20.36 14.49
CA ASN A 54 1.80 -19.89 14.66
C ASN A 54 1.79 -18.36 14.73
N ILE A 55 0.93 -17.72 13.93
CA ILE A 55 0.74 -16.27 13.92
C ILE A 55 -0.70 -15.98 14.31
N PHE A 56 -0.89 -15.27 15.41
CA PHE A 56 -2.21 -14.83 15.86
C PHE A 56 -2.36 -13.34 15.57
N VAL A 57 -3.46 -12.98 14.93
CA VAL A 57 -3.81 -11.58 14.66
C VAL A 57 -5.16 -11.30 15.30
N GLU A 58 -5.20 -10.27 16.14
CA GLU A 58 -6.44 -9.78 16.71
C GLU A 58 -7.36 -9.23 15.63
N ASP A 59 -8.67 -9.40 15.81
CA ASP A 59 -9.68 -8.82 14.92
C ASP A 59 -9.73 -7.30 15.10
N ILE A 60 -8.85 -6.62 14.38
CA ILE A 60 -8.71 -5.16 14.42
C ILE A 60 -9.47 -4.56 13.24
N ASN A 61 -10.34 -3.59 13.55
CA ASN A 61 -11.02 -2.83 12.51
C ASN A 61 -10.06 -1.81 11.84
N PHE A 62 -9.33 -2.27 10.82
CA PHE A 62 -8.43 -1.43 10.04
C PHE A 62 -9.15 -0.32 9.24
N VAL A 63 -10.45 -0.46 8.99
CA VAL A 63 -11.25 0.63 8.38
C VAL A 63 -11.36 1.81 9.35
N SER A 64 -11.57 1.54 10.65
CA SER A 64 -11.54 2.56 11.68
C SER A 64 -10.17 3.25 11.74
N TRP A 65 -9.07 2.49 11.68
CA TRP A 65 -7.72 3.06 11.65
C TRP A 65 -7.47 3.95 10.45
N SER A 66 -8.00 3.60 9.28
CA SER A 66 -7.91 4.42 8.07
C SER A 66 -8.68 5.76 8.15
N ARG A 67 -9.53 5.94 9.17
CA ARG A 67 -10.36 7.12 9.39
C ARG A 67 -10.05 7.86 10.70
N GLY A 68 -9.39 7.20 11.64
CA GLY A 68 -9.09 7.71 12.98
C GLY A 68 -7.74 8.42 13.11
N ILE A 69 -7.24 8.48 14.35
CA ILE A 69 -6.03 9.24 14.72
C ILE A 69 -4.76 8.68 14.03
N VAL A 70 -4.70 7.37 13.80
CA VAL A 70 -3.58 6.68 13.15
C VAL A 70 -3.74 6.56 11.62
N ARG A 71 -4.66 7.33 11.02
CA ARG A 71 -5.01 7.27 9.60
C ARG A 71 -3.81 7.36 8.68
N LYS A 72 -2.92 8.32 8.92
CA LYS A 72 -1.79 8.55 8.02
C LYS A 72 -0.88 7.32 7.98
N GLN A 73 -0.49 6.82 9.15
CA GLN A 73 0.37 5.65 9.30
C GLN A 73 -0.31 4.38 8.76
N SER A 74 -1.61 4.22 9.01
CA SER A 74 -2.38 3.08 8.51
C SER A 74 -2.46 3.07 6.98
N LEU A 75 -2.70 4.23 6.36
CA LEU A 75 -2.80 4.35 4.90
C LEU A 75 -1.42 4.26 4.21
N ASP A 76 -0.39 4.85 4.81
CA ASP A 76 0.96 4.82 4.28
C ASP A 76 1.54 3.40 4.32
N SER A 77 1.31 2.67 5.43
CA SER A 77 1.77 1.28 5.59
C SER A 77 0.94 0.28 4.79
N GLY A 78 -0.36 0.50 4.59
CA GLY A 78 -1.23 -0.50 3.97
C GLY A 78 -1.40 -1.77 4.81
N ILE A 79 -1.29 -1.65 6.14
CA ILE A 79 -1.32 -2.77 7.09
C ILE A 79 -2.59 -3.63 6.96
N GLY A 80 -3.75 -3.03 6.67
CA GLY A 80 -4.99 -3.78 6.51
C GLY A 80 -4.93 -4.80 5.36
N SER A 81 -4.44 -4.40 4.18
CA SER A 81 -4.26 -5.33 3.06
C SER A 81 -3.17 -6.37 3.33
N PHE A 82 -2.13 -6.01 4.10
CA PHE A 82 -1.11 -6.96 4.51
C PHE A 82 -1.70 -8.07 5.39
N ILE A 83 -2.40 -7.69 6.46
CA ILE A 83 -2.97 -8.61 7.45
C ILE A 83 -4.12 -9.43 6.88
N ASN A 84 -5.00 -8.82 6.08
CA ASN A 84 -6.23 -9.49 5.62
C ASN A 84 -6.05 -10.28 4.32
N GLU A 85 -5.06 -9.95 3.48
CA GLU A 85 -4.90 -10.57 2.16
C GLU A 85 -3.54 -11.26 1.99
N ILE A 86 -2.44 -10.53 2.20
CA ILE A 86 -1.10 -11.03 1.86
C ILE A 86 -0.61 -12.08 2.84
N LEU A 87 -0.69 -11.80 4.14
CA LEU A 87 -0.20 -12.70 5.18
C LEU A 87 -0.97 -14.05 5.18
N PRO A 88 -2.31 -14.08 5.17
CA PRO A 88 -3.06 -15.34 5.10
C PRO A 88 -2.75 -16.13 3.82
N PHE A 89 -2.59 -15.44 2.68
CA PHE A 89 -2.23 -16.09 1.42
C PHE A 89 -0.86 -16.76 1.49
N VAL A 90 0.14 -16.10 2.07
CA VAL A 90 1.49 -16.67 2.21
C VAL A 90 1.51 -17.82 3.20
N VAL A 91 0.82 -17.70 4.34
CA VAL A 91 0.68 -18.77 5.35
C VAL A 91 0.05 -20.01 4.70
N TRP A 92 -1.10 -19.84 4.05
CA TRP A 92 -1.79 -20.90 3.31
C TRP A 92 -0.88 -21.55 2.26
N LYS A 93 -0.15 -20.75 1.47
CA LYS A 93 0.75 -21.26 0.43
C LYS A 93 1.94 -22.05 1.00
N ARG A 94 2.38 -21.73 2.21
CA ARG A 94 3.48 -22.42 2.90
C ARG A 94 3.04 -23.65 3.67
N GLY A 95 1.73 -23.89 3.78
CA GLY A 95 1.19 -25.02 4.54
C GLY A 95 1.46 -24.91 6.05
N LYS A 96 1.62 -23.68 6.55
CA LYS A 96 1.55 -23.39 7.98
C LYS A 96 0.13 -23.01 8.36
#